data_AF-A0A2S5W142-F1
#
_entry.id   AF-A0A2S5W142-F1
#
_cell.length_a   1.000
_cell.length_b   1.000
_cell.length_c   1.000
_cell.angle_alpha   90.00
_cell.angle_beta   90.00
_cell.angle_gamma   90.00
#
_symmetry.space_group_name_H-M   'P 1'
#
loop_
_entity.id
_entity.type
_entity.pdbx_description
1 polymer ?
#
loop_
_entity_poly.entity_id
_entity_poly.type
_entity_poly.pdbx_seq_one_letter_code
_entity_poly.pdbx_strand_id
1 'polypeptide(L)'
;MPVAGHSQKRERDDMISIDWGAFGLVFAISFAAAVVIVVFYALGLRLLATGSPDDTGADGSVVSDSARGPRPLGATVGGYVCLGIGVAAVLYSLYLIIPQFH
;
A
#
# COMPACT_ATOMS: atom_id res chain seq x y z
N MET A 1 57.65 19.17 -11.56
CA MET A 1 56.81 18.16 -10.86
C MET A 1 55.35 18.51 -11.12
N PRO A 2 54.65 17.80 -12.04
CA PRO A 2 53.31 18.20 -12.47
C PRO A 2 52.20 17.56 -11.63
N VAL A 3 51.42 18.44 -10.97
CA VAL A 3 49.95 18.50 -10.89
C VAL A 3 49.16 17.20 -10.66
N ALA A 4 49.02 16.81 -9.39
CA ALA A 4 48.02 15.83 -8.91
C ALA A 4 46.62 16.45 -8.63
N GLY A 5 46.39 17.72 -8.97
CA GLY A 5 45.21 18.49 -8.52
C GLY A 5 43.94 18.35 -9.37
N HIS A 6 44.06 18.15 -10.69
CA HIS A 6 42.88 18.16 -11.59
C HIS A 6 42.06 16.87 -11.52
N SER A 7 42.72 15.71 -11.39
CA SER A 7 42.03 14.41 -11.30
C SER A 7 41.19 14.31 -10.02
N GLN A 8 41.76 14.76 -8.90
CA GLN A 8 41.10 14.75 -7.60
C GLN A 8 39.92 15.72 -7.50
N LYS A 9 39.95 16.83 -8.24
CA LYS A 9 38.81 17.75 -8.28
C LYS A 9 37.63 17.15 -9.05
N ARG A 10 37.88 16.43 -10.14
CA ARG A 10 36.85 15.76 -10.95
C ARG A 10 36.16 14.62 -10.19
N GLU A 11 36.93 13.77 -9.51
CA GLU A 11 36.38 12.71 -8.66
C GLU A 11 35.51 13.26 -7.52
N ARG A 12 35.91 14.35 -6.88
CA ARG A 12 35.10 14.99 -5.83
C ARG A 12 33.83 15.64 -6.37
N ASP A 13 33.92 16.29 -7.53
CA ASP A 13 32.76 16.92 -8.17
C ASP A 13 31.77 15.82 -8.66
N ASP A 14 32.28 14.65 -9.09
CA ASP A 14 31.47 13.44 -9.41
C ASP A 14 30.89 12.76 -8.15
N MET A 15 31.60 12.74 -7.01
CA MET A 15 31.10 12.14 -5.74
C MET A 15 30.10 13.02 -4.97
N ILE A 16 30.06 14.34 -5.21
CA ILE A 16 29.11 15.30 -4.59
C ILE A 16 27.97 15.70 -5.52
N SER A 17 28.02 15.31 -6.80
CA SER A 17 26.90 15.46 -7.74
C SER A 17 25.72 14.59 -7.31
N ILE A 18 24.97 15.07 -6.31
CA ILE A 18 23.79 14.40 -5.79
C ILE A 18 22.66 14.53 -6.81
N ASP A 19 22.08 13.39 -7.20
CA ASP A 19 20.96 13.39 -8.12
C ASP A 19 19.67 13.72 -7.35
N TRP A 20 19.36 15.01 -7.29
CA TRP A 20 18.10 15.50 -6.73
C TRP A 20 16.86 14.88 -7.40
N GLY A 21 16.97 14.50 -8.68
CA GLY A 21 15.92 13.80 -9.42
C GLY A 21 15.68 12.38 -8.91
N ALA A 22 16.74 11.65 -8.58
CA ALA A 22 16.65 10.30 -8.02
C ALA A 22 15.87 10.28 -6.69
N PHE A 23 16.09 11.26 -5.81
CA PHE A 23 15.31 11.38 -4.57
C PHE A 23 13.83 11.65 -4.84
N GLY A 24 13.52 12.54 -5.79
CA GLY A 24 12.14 12.81 -6.21
C GLY A 24 11.45 11.57 -6.78
N LEU A 25 12.18 10.76 -7.55
CA LEU A 25 11.66 9.53 -8.14
C LEU A 25 11.32 8.47 -7.08
N VAL A 26 12.23 8.21 -6.13
CA VAL A 26 11.99 7.25 -5.05
C VAL A 26 10.80 7.70 -4.19
N PHE A 27 10.73 9.00 -3.90
CA PHE A 27 9.58 9.59 -3.19
C PHE A 27 8.27 9.33 -3.95
N ALA A 28 8.22 9.61 -5.25
CA ALA A 28 7.02 9.42 -6.05
C ALA A 28 6.59 7.94 -6.11
N ILE A 29 7.53 7.02 -6.30
CA ILE A 29 7.27 5.57 -6.32
C ILE A 29 6.74 5.11 -4.95
N SER A 30 7.40 5.52 -3.87
CA SER A 30 7.00 5.13 -2.50
C SER A 30 5.63 5.70 -2.14
N PHE A 31 5.36 6.94 -2.51
CA PHE A 31 4.08 7.60 -2.29
C PHE A 31 2.96 6.91 -3.09
N ALA A 32 3.19 6.63 -4.37
CA ALA A 32 2.22 5.91 -5.21
C ALA A 32 1.92 4.51 -4.65
N ALA A 33 2.95 3.77 -4.25
CA ALA A 33 2.78 2.46 -3.62
C ALA A 33 1.96 2.54 -2.32
N ALA A 34 2.26 3.53 -1.46
CA ALA A 34 1.50 3.77 -0.24
C ALA A 34 0.02 4.07 -0.54
N VAL A 35 -0.27 4.96 -1.49
CA VAL A 35 -1.64 5.30 -1.90
C VAL A 35 -2.39 4.07 -2.38
N VAL A 36 -1.79 3.25 -3.24
CA VAL A 36 -2.43 2.02 -3.77
C VAL A 36 -2.79 1.07 -2.63
N ILE A 37 -1.87 0.82 -1.70
CA ILE A 37 -2.10 -0.09 -0.56
C ILE A 37 -3.21 0.47 0.34
N VAL A 38 -3.15 1.76 0.67
CA VAL A 38 -4.14 2.42 1.55
C VAL A 38 -5.54 2.39 0.94
N VAL A 39 -5.66 2.65 -0.38
CA VAL A 39 -6.96 2.60 -1.07
C VAL A 39 -7.53 1.19 -1.08
N PHE A 40 -6.73 0.16 -1.38
CA PHE A 40 -7.18 -1.23 -1.30
C PHE A 40 -7.64 -1.61 0.11
N TYR A 41 -6.87 -1.24 1.13
CA TYR A 41 -7.22 -1.53 2.52
C TYR A 41 -8.49 -0.80 2.95
N ALA A 42 -8.61 0.50 2.66
CA ALA A 42 -9.79 1.30 2.99
C ALA A 42 -11.05 0.79 2.27
N LEU A 43 -10.92 0.36 1.00
CA LEU A 43 -12.02 -0.21 0.24
C LEU A 43 -12.47 -1.57 0.80
N GLY A 44 -11.52 -2.43 1.20
CA GLY A 44 -11.83 -3.70 1.87
C GLY A 44 -12.56 -3.51 3.20
N LEU A 45 -12.10 -2.58 4.03
CA LEU A 45 -12.77 -2.20 5.27
C LEU A 45 -14.16 -1.59 5.01
N ARG A 46 -14.29 -0.73 3.99
CA ARG A 46 -15.56 -0.11 3.61
C ARG A 46 -16.59 -1.15 3.22
N LEU A 47 -16.22 -2.13 2.39
CA LEU A 47 -17.10 -3.22 1.97
C LEU A 47 -17.52 -4.10 3.16
N LEU A 48 -16.58 -4.43 4.05
CA LEU A 48 -16.87 -5.21 5.25
C LEU A 48 -17.81 -4.45 6.21
N ALA A 49 -17.59 -3.15 6.38
CA ALA A 49 -18.45 -2.30 7.21
C ALA A 49 -19.87 -2.17 6.63
N THR A 50 -20.02 -2.02 5.31
CA THR A 50 -21.35 -1.98 4.66
C THR A 50 -22.11 -3.30 4.71
N GLY A 51 -21.43 -4.42 4.95
CA GLY A 51 -22.06 -5.74 5.11
C GLY A 51 -22.55 -6.02 6.53
N SER A 52 -22.25 -5.16 7.50
CA SER A 52 -22.69 -5.33 8.88
C SER A 52 -24.19 -5.04 8.97
N PRO A 53 -25.02 -5.98 9.46
CA PRO A 53 -26.41 -5.68 9.78
C PRO A 53 -26.49 -4.55 10.82
N ASP A 54 -27.45 -3.65 10.67
CA ASP A 54 -27.75 -2.66 11.70
C ASP A 54 -28.27 -3.40 12.94
N ASP A 55 -27.55 -3.28 14.05
CA ASP A 55 -27.88 -3.92 15.32
C ASP A 55 -28.93 -3.13 16.14
N THR A 56 -29.40 -2.02 15.58
CA THR A 56 -30.30 -1.06 16.20
C THR A 56 -31.73 -1.35 15.76
N GLY A 57 -32.58 -1.79 16.69
CA GLY A 57 -34.02 -1.88 16.46
C GLY A 57 -34.64 -0.51 16.17
N ALA A 58 -35.85 -0.48 15.60
CA ALA A 58 -36.57 0.77 15.30
C ALA A 58 -36.82 1.67 16.54
N ASP A 59 -36.63 1.12 17.74
CA ASP A 59 -36.73 1.72 19.06
C ASP A 59 -35.37 2.04 19.71
N GLY A 60 -34.25 1.81 19.03
CA GLY A 60 -32.90 2.03 19.54
C GLY A 60 -32.36 0.89 20.42
N SER A 61 -33.09 -0.22 20.56
CA SER A 61 -32.63 -1.38 21.33
C SER A 61 -31.55 -2.18 20.60
N VAL A 62 -30.52 -2.64 21.32
CA VAL A 62 -29.51 -3.56 20.75
C VAL A 62 -30.15 -4.95 20.70
N VAL A 63 -30.61 -5.37 19.52
CA VAL A 63 -31.27 -6.67 19.35
C VAL A 63 -30.23 -7.79 19.57
N SER A 64 -30.63 -8.99 20.03
CA SER A 64 -29.74 -10.16 20.24
C SER A 64 -29.54 -11.00 18.97
N ASP A 65 -28.38 -11.68 18.83
CA ASP A 65 -27.82 -12.26 17.59
C ASP A 65 -28.81 -13.16 16.80
N SER A 66 -29.77 -13.73 17.52
CA SER A 66 -30.85 -14.59 17.04
C SER A 66 -31.87 -13.95 16.08
N ALA A 67 -31.89 -12.62 15.91
CA ALA A 67 -32.73 -11.94 14.92
C ALA A 67 -31.96 -11.39 13.69
N ARG A 68 -30.63 -11.63 13.59
CA ARG A 68 -29.85 -11.18 12.43
C ARG A 68 -30.27 -11.96 11.18
N GLY A 69 -30.66 -11.23 10.13
CA GLY A 69 -30.75 -11.79 8.79
C GLY A 69 -29.38 -12.30 8.29
N PRO A 70 -29.33 -13.20 7.29
CA PRO A 70 -28.08 -13.72 6.76
C PRO A 70 -27.16 -12.60 6.31
N ARG A 71 -25.95 -12.54 6.88
CA ARG A 71 -24.90 -11.58 6.50
C ARG A 71 -24.71 -11.68 4.97
N PRO A 72 -24.80 -10.58 4.19
CA PRO A 72 -24.73 -10.66 2.75
C PRO A 72 -23.35 -11.16 2.32
N LEU A 73 -23.30 -12.41 1.85
CA LEU A 73 -22.08 -13.09 1.43
C LEU A 73 -21.25 -12.28 0.43
N GLY A 74 -21.92 -11.47 -0.41
CA GLY A 74 -21.26 -10.57 -1.37
C GLY A 74 -20.37 -9.51 -0.71
N ALA A 75 -20.76 -8.96 0.45
CA ALA A 75 -19.97 -7.96 1.16
C ALA A 75 -18.70 -8.58 1.78
N THR A 76 -18.83 -9.79 2.32
CA THR A 76 -17.70 -10.55 2.88
C THR A 76 -16.72 -10.98 1.79
N VAL A 77 -17.22 -11.56 0.69
CA VAL A 77 -16.38 -11.99 -0.45
C VAL A 77 -15.66 -10.80 -1.08
N GLY A 78 -16.36 -9.68 -1.30
CA GLY A 78 -15.76 -8.46 -1.85
C GLY A 78 -14.63 -7.90 -0.98
N GLY A 79 -14.81 -7.89 0.35
CA GLY A 79 -13.78 -7.49 1.31
C GLY A 79 -12.53 -8.38 1.23
N TYR A 80 -12.71 -9.71 1.23
CA TYR A 80 -11.59 -10.65 1.12
C TYR A 80 -10.86 -10.57 -0.23
N VAL A 81 -11.58 -10.36 -1.34
CA VAL A 81 -10.97 -10.15 -2.66
C VAL A 81 -10.11 -8.89 -2.66
N CYS A 82 -10.59 -7.79 -2.08
CA CYS A 82 -9.85 -6.54 -2.01
C CYS A 82 -8.58 -6.69 -1.15
N LEU A 83 -8.68 -7.34 0.02
CA LEU A 83 -7.50 -7.67 0.82
C LEU A 83 -6.52 -8.59 0.09
N GLY A 84 -7.04 -9.61 -0.60
CA GLY A 84 -6.23 -10.54 -1.38
C GLY A 84 -5.42 -9.84 -2.47
N ILE A 85 -6.03 -8.91 -3.20
CA ILE A 85 -5.32 -8.13 -4.23
C ILE A 85 -4.25 -7.23 -3.60
N GLY A 86 -4.54 -6.59 -2.46
CA GLY A 86 -3.55 -5.79 -1.73
C GLY A 86 -2.33 -6.62 -1.29
N VAL A 87 -2.57 -7.80 -0.72
CA VAL A 87 -1.51 -8.75 -0.34
C VAL A 87 -0.72 -9.21 -1.57
N ALA A 88 -1.40 -9.56 -2.66
CA ALA A 88 -0.74 -9.98 -3.90
C ALA A 88 0.14 -8.88 -4.49
N ALA A 89 -0.32 -7.63 -4.48
CA ALA A 89 0.47 -6.48 -4.93
C ALA A 89 1.75 -6.31 -4.10
N VAL A 90 1.65 -6.41 -2.76
CA VAL A 90 2.81 -6.34 -1.87
C VAL A 90 3.79 -7.49 -2.11
N LEU A 91 3.29 -8.72 -2.24
CA LEU A 91 4.13 -9.89 -2.53
C LEU A 91 4.82 -9.76 -3.88
N TYR A 92 4.13 -9.24 -4.89
CA TYR A 92 4.69 -9.00 -6.22
C TYR A 92 5.76 -7.90 -6.20
N SER A 93 5.55 -6.81 -5.45
CA SER A 93 6.58 -5.79 -5.23
C SER A 93 7.82 -6.38 -4.56
N LEU A 94 7.64 -7.24 -3.54
CA LEU A 94 8.74 -7.90 -2.86
C LEU A 94 9.51 -8.84 -3.80
N TYR A 95 8.80 -9.58 -4.66
CA TYR A 95 9.40 -10.44 -5.69
C TYR A 95 10.31 -9.67 -6.65
N LEU A 96 9.89 -8.48 -7.11
CA LEU A 96 10.70 -7.64 -8.00
C LEU A 96 11.91 -7.01 -7.29
N ILE A 97 11.84 -6.74 -5.99
CA ILE A 97 12.97 -6.21 -5.21
C ILE A 97 14.06 -7.26 -5.00
N ILE A 98 13.69 -8.55 -4.89
CA ILE A 98 14.64 -9.63 -4.63
C ILE A 98 15.17 -10.18 -5.98
N PRO A 99 16.43 -9.87 -6.35
CA PRO A 99 17.00 -10.27 -7.66
C PRO A 99 17.32 -11.76 -7.77
N GLN A 100 17.02 -12.56 -6.75
CA GLN A 100 17.17 -14.02 -6.79
C GLN A 100 15.89 -14.74 -7.20
N PHE A 101 14.75 -14.03 -7.24
CA PHE A 101 13.46 -14.61 -7.56
C PHE A 101 12.96 -14.25 -8.96
N HIS A 102 13.53 -13.21 -9.60
CA HIS A 102 13.27 -12.86 -11.00
C HIS A 102 14.51 -13.04 -11.87
#